data_AF-A0A434TYR4-F1
#
_entry.id   AF-A0A434TYR4-F1
#
_cell.length_a   1.000
_cell.length_b   1.000
_cell.length_c   1.000
_cell.angle_alpha   90.00
_cell.angle_beta   90.00
_cell.angle_gamma   90.00
#
_symmetry.space_group_name_H-M   'P 1'
#
loop_
_entity.id
_entity.type
_entity.pdbx_description
1 polymer ?
#
loop_
_entity_poly.entity_id
_entity_poly.type
_entity_poly.pdbx_seq_one_letter_code
_entity_poly.pdbx_strand_id
1 'polypeptide(L)'
;MRWLTSKDRPHEKIAPLAAVVLLLVASSAVRAEDAQPFVTNKDIDLTMILPPPPANDSAETKAELGEVLTLQVTRTPEMEKRAIADAEEDVWRFADVMGPKFSKETLPKFSAFFDRVVATEGAVVDPAKDVWKRPR
;
A
#
# COMPACT_ATOMS: atom_id res chain seq x y z
N MET A 1 20.39 -48.02 55.58
CA MET A 1 20.95 -46.80 54.97
C MET A 1 20.28 -46.62 53.61
N ARG A 2 19.73 -45.44 53.35
CA ARG A 2 18.84 -45.07 52.24
C ARG A 2 19.66 -44.53 51.05
N TRP A 3 19.00 -44.39 49.89
CA TRP A 3 19.34 -43.55 48.71
C TRP A 3 20.19 -44.25 47.62
N LEU A 4 20.00 -44.05 46.30
CA LEU A 4 19.12 -43.19 45.51
C LEU A 4 19.02 -43.76 44.07
N THR A 5 17.93 -43.40 43.41
CA THR A 5 17.50 -43.74 42.06
C THR A 5 18.45 -43.22 40.97
N SER A 6 18.88 -44.12 40.09
CA SER A 6 19.16 -43.85 38.66
C SER A 6 17.94 -43.13 38.05
N LYS A 7 18.01 -42.13 37.17
CA LYS A 7 19.09 -41.51 36.40
C LYS A 7 18.40 -40.39 35.60
N ASP A 8 18.52 -39.14 36.04
CA ASP A 8 18.16 -37.99 35.22
C ASP A 8 19.20 -37.91 34.09
N ARG A 9 18.88 -38.46 32.91
CA ARG A 9 19.72 -38.34 31.72
C ARG A 9 19.69 -36.87 31.28
N PRO A 10 20.82 -36.16 31.23
CA PRO A 10 20.84 -34.73 30.90
C PRO A 10 20.29 -34.45 29.49
N HIS A 11 20.29 -35.45 28.60
CA HIS A 11 19.79 -35.34 27.23
C HIS A 11 18.25 -35.21 27.13
N GLU A 12 17.48 -35.67 28.13
CA GLU A 12 16.01 -35.60 28.11
C GLU A 12 15.48 -34.18 28.34
N LYS A 13 16.25 -33.30 28.99
CA LYS A 13 15.89 -31.88 29.22
C LYS A 13 16.41 -30.92 28.14
N ILE A 14 17.40 -31.35 27.35
CA ILE A 14 18.00 -30.54 26.28
C ILE A 14 17.18 -30.64 24.98
N ALA A 15 16.61 -31.81 24.70
CA ALA A 15 15.73 -32.03 23.54
C ALA A 15 14.48 -31.11 23.50
N PRO A 16 13.72 -30.90 24.59
CA PRO A 16 12.58 -29.98 24.56
C PRO A 16 13.02 -28.52 24.45
N LEU A 17 14.17 -28.15 25.01
CA LEU A 17 14.68 -26.77 24.93
C LEU A 17 15.14 -26.42 23.50
N ALA A 18 15.82 -27.35 22.84
CA ALA A 18 16.22 -27.20 21.44
C ALA A 18 15.00 -27.15 20.49
N ALA A 19 13.95 -27.94 20.75
CA ALA A 19 12.71 -27.91 19.98
C ALA A 19 11.93 -26.59 20.16
N VAL A 20 11.88 -26.04 21.38
CA VAL A 20 11.24 -24.74 21.67
C VAL A 20 11.99 -23.58 20.98
N VAL A 21 13.33 -23.61 20.99
CA VAL A 21 14.13 -22.61 20.27
C VAL A 21 13.94 -22.71 18.76
N LEU A 22 13.85 -23.93 18.19
CA LEU A 22 13.57 -24.11 16.76
C LEU A 22 12.17 -23.60 16.36
N LEU A 23 11.16 -23.80 17.21
CA LEU A 23 9.80 -23.27 17.02
C LEU A 23 9.75 -21.74 17.12
N LEU A 24 10.52 -21.13 18.03
CA LEU A 24 10.62 -19.67 18.16
C LEU A 24 11.36 -19.01 17.00
N VAL A 25 12.40 -19.66 16.45
CA VAL A 25 13.13 -19.17 15.26
C VAL A 25 12.35 -19.39 13.96
N ALA A 26 11.52 -20.44 13.88
CA ALA A 26 10.59 -20.64 12.76
C ALA A 26 9.44 -19.60 12.77
N SER A 27 9.13 -19.00 13.91
CA SER A 27 8.07 -17.99 14.06
C SER A 27 8.51 -16.58 13.67
N SER A 28 9.82 -16.30 13.61
CA SER A 28 10.36 -14.98 13.29
C SER A 28 10.64 -14.77 11.80
N ALA A 29 10.55 -15.83 10.98
CA ALA A 29 10.54 -15.72 9.54
C ALA A 29 9.11 -15.44 9.05
N VAL A 30 8.90 -14.23 8.53
CA VAL A 30 7.77 -13.82 7.68
C VAL A 30 6.51 -13.36 8.43
N ARG A 31 6.60 -12.16 9.01
CA ARG A 31 5.48 -11.18 9.08
C ARG A 31 5.80 -9.95 8.24
N ALA A 32 6.46 -10.15 7.10
CA ALA A 32 6.70 -9.08 6.13
C ALA A 32 5.44 -8.73 5.32
N GLU A 33 4.46 -9.64 5.29
CA GLU A 33 3.19 -9.48 4.59
C GLU A 33 2.29 -8.43 5.27
N ASP A 34 2.44 -8.21 6.59
CA ASP A 34 1.71 -7.20 7.36
C ASP A 34 2.37 -5.80 7.34
N ALA A 35 3.57 -5.67 6.75
CA ALA A 35 4.32 -4.41 6.77
C ALA A 35 3.87 -3.49 5.63
N GLN A 36 2.67 -2.94 5.78
CA GLN A 36 2.13 -1.85 4.97
C GLN A 36 2.21 -0.55 5.75
N PRO A 37 2.67 0.58 5.16
CA PRO A 37 3.13 0.80 3.77
C PRO A 37 4.65 0.53 3.51
N PHE A 38 5.16 0.80 2.29
CA PHE A 38 6.62 0.84 2.01
C PHE A 38 7.32 2.00 2.71
N VAL A 39 6.72 3.19 2.61
CA VAL A 39 7.17 4.45 3.22
C VAL A 39 5.94 5.24 3.68
N THR A 40 6.15 6.23 4.53
CA THR A 40 5.11 7.12 5.06
C THR A 40 5.50 8.58 4.87
N ASN A 41 4.62 9.50 5.28
CA ASN A 41 4.96 10.92 5.38
C ASN A 41 6.14 11.26 6.31
N LYS A 42 6.58 10.32 7.17
CA LYS A 42 7.81 10.49 7.97
C LYS A 42 9.07 10.36 7.14
N ASP A 43 8.99 9.64 6.03
CA ASP A 43 10.09 9.44 5.08
C ASP A 43 10.02 10.50 3.96
N ILE A 44 8.81 10.83 3.51
CA ILE A 44 8.54 11.81 2.44
C ILE A 44 7.46 12.79 2.91
N ASP A 45 7.86 13.94 3.43
CA ASP A 45 6.94 15.00 3.81
C ASP A 45 6.62 15.90 2.61
N LEU A 46 5.46 15.68 1.99
CA LEU A 46 5.03 16.48 0.84
C LEU A 46 4.76 17.94 1.17
N THR A 47 4.52 18.30 2.43
CA THR A 47 4.33 19.72 2.82
C THR A 47 5.63 20.51 2.77
N MET A 48 6.77 19.81 2.80
CA MET A 48 8.10 20.38 2.65
C MET A 48 8.60 20.40 1.20
N ILE A 49 7.92 19.68 0.30
CA ILE A 49 8.34 19.49 -1.10
C ILE A 49 7.44 20.27 -2.07
N LEU A 50 6.12 20.22 -1.88
CA LEU A 50 5.17 20.89 -2.75
C LEU A 50 4.85 22.30 -2.23
N PRO A 51 4.67 23.29 -3.12
CA PRO A 51 4.10 24.57 -2.72
C PRO A 51 2.65 24.39 -2.26
N PRO A 52 2.08 25.34 -1.49
CA PRO A 52 0.66 25.34 -1.23
C PRO A 52 -0.13 25.41 -2.55
N PRO A 53 -1.35 24.86 -2.60
CA PRO A 53 -2.18 24.99 -3.80
C PRO A 53 -2.47 26.46 -4.09
N PRO A 54 -2.77 26.82 -5.35
CA PRO A 54 -3.20 28.16 -5.69
C PRO A 54 -4.44 28.57 -4.86
N ALA A 55 -4.55 29.85 -4.52
CA ALA A 55 -5.72 30.37 -3.81
C ALA A 55 -6.99 30.19 -4.64
N ASN A 56 -8.12 29.92 -3.99
CA ASN A 56 -9.39 29.60 -4.65
C ASN A 56 -9.86 30.67 -5.67
N ASP A 57 -9.53 31.94 -5.44
CA ASP A 57 -9.88 33.08 -6.29
C ASP A 57 -8.77 33.50 -7.26
N SER A 58 -7.65 32.77 -7.28
CA SER A 58 -6.51 33.04 -8.15
C SER A 58 -6.86 32.86 -9.64
N ALA A 59 -6.07 33.50 -10.51
CA ALA A 59 -6.19 33.31 -11.95
C ALA A 59 -5.95 31.85 -12.35
N GLU A 60 -5.01 31.16 -11.69
CA GLU A 60 -4.67 29.76 -11.93
C GLU A 60 -5.88 28.85 -11.64
N THR A 61 -6.47 28.94 -10.44
CA THR A 61 -7.64 28.12 -10.08
C THR A 61 -8.84 28.39 -10.99
N LYS A 62 -9.04 29.64 -11.42
CA LYS A 62 -10.08 29.96 -12.39
C LYS A 62 -9.82 29.32 -13.76
N ALA A 63 -8.57 29.25 -14.20
CA ALA A 63 -8.19 28.58 -15.43
C ALA A 63 -8.42 27.06 -15.34
N GLU A 64 -7.97 26.42 -14.26
CA GLU A 64 -8.20 24.99 -14.00
C GLU A 64 -9.70 24.65 -13.97
N LEU A 65 -10.52 25.45 -13.28
CA LEU A 65 -11.98 25.26 -13.27
C LEU A 65 -12.59 25.45 -14.66
N GLY A 66 -12.10 26.40 -15.44
CA GLY A 66 -12.51 26.59 -16.84
C GLY A 66 -12.25 25.35 -17.70
N GLU A 67 -11.10 24.69 -17.50
CA GLU A 67 -10.77 23.44 -18.17
C GLU A 67 -11.72 22.30 -17.76
N VAL A 68 -11.95 22.11 -16.45
CA VAL A 68 -12.89 21.08 -15.95
C VAL A 68 -14.30 21.30 -16.50
N LEU A 69 -14.81 22.52 -16.47
CA LEU A 69 -16.13 22.86 -17.02
C LEU A 69 -16.20 22.62 -18.52
N THR A 70 -15.14 22.94 -19.26
CA THR A 70 -15.05 22.65 -20.70
C THR A 70 -15.13 21.15 -20.93
N LEU A 71 -14.32 20.36 -20.24
CA LEU A 71 -14.34 18.90 -20.33
C LEU A 71 -15.71 18.31 -19.99
N GLN A 72 -16.40 18.86 -18.99
CA GLN A 72 -17.74 18.41 -18.63
C GLN A 72 -18.74 18.58 -19.78
N VAL A 73 -18.74 19.71 -20.48
CA VAL A 73 -19.71 19.96 -21.56
C VAL A 73 -19.30 19.35 -22.89
N THR A 74 -18.00 19.08 -23.10
CA THR A 74 -17.50 18.49 -24.35
C THR A 74 -17.26 16.97 -24.28
N ARG A 75 -17.42 16.33 -23.11
CA ARG A 75 -17.17 14.88 -22.99
C ARG A 75 -18.12 14.08 -23.87
N THR A 76 -17.58 13.05 -24.52
CA THR A 76 -18.40 12.06 -25.22
C THR A 76 -18.83 10.94 -24.25
N PRO A 77 -19.85 10.13 -24.61
CA PRO A 77 -20.22 8.95 -23.83
C PRO A 77 -19.05 7.97 -23.61
N GLU A 78 -18.15 7.84 -24.58
CA GLU A 78 -16.97 6.98 -24.48
C GLU A 78 -15.96 7.54 -23.46
N MET A 79 -15.78 8.86 -23.42
CA MET A 79 -14.93 9.51 -22.42
C MET A 79 -15.49 9.32 -21.01
N GLU A 80 -16.80 9.52 -20.84
CA GLU A 80 -17.48 9.30 -19.56
C GLU A 80 -17.36 7.85 -19.10
N LYS A 81 -17.61 6.89 -20.00
CA LYS A 81 -17.46 5.46 -19.69
C LYS A 81 -16.03 5.12 -19.25
N ARG A 82 -15.01 5.68 -19.91
CA ARG A 82 -13.61 5.48 -19.51
C ARG A 82 -13.32 6.12 -18.14
N ALA A 83 -13.72 7.36 -17.93
CA ALA A 83 -13.51 8.06 -16.66
C ALA A 83 -14.17 7.32 -15.47
N ILE A 84 -15.37 6.75 -15.66
CA ILE A 84 -16.04 5.93 -14.65
C ILE A 84 -15.26 4.64 -14.38
N ALA A 85 -14.75 3.98 -15.43
CA ALA A 85 -13.97 2.76 -15.28
C ALA A 85 -12.62 3.00 -14.56
N ASP A 86 -12.07 4.21 -14.67
CA ASP A 86 -10.78 4.59 -14.08
C ASP A 86 -10.96 5.30 -12.71
N ALA A 87 -12.20 5.44 -12.21
CA ALA A 87 -12.48 6.10 -10.95
C ALA A 87 -12.00 5.30 -9.71
N GLU A 88 -11.91 3.97 -9.85
CA GLU A 88 -11.27 3.11 -8.86
C GLU A 88 -9.79 2.96 -9.24
N GLU A 89 -8.90 3.18 -8.27
CA GLU A 89 -7.46 3.05 -8.45
C GLU A 89 -7.06 1.57 -8.58
N ASP A 90 -7.21 1.02 -9.78
CA ASP A 90 -6.98 -0.39 -10.07
C ASP A 90 -5.93 -0.58 -11.18
N VAL A 91 -4.78 -1.20 -10.82
CA VAL A 91 -3.70 -1.51 -11.76
C VAL A 91 -4.15 -2.42 -12.90
N TRP A 92 -5.18 -3.25 -12.71
CA TRP A 92 -5.66 -4.18 -13.74
C TRP A 92 -6.38 -3.46 -14.89
N ARG A 93 -6.68 -2.16 -14.76
CA ARG A 93 -7.21 -1.32 -15.85
C ARG A 93 -6.31 -1.27 -17.08
N PHE A 94 -5.01 -1.53 -16.91
CA PHE A 94 -4.00 -1.59 -17.98
C PHE A 94 -3.95 -2.93 -18.74
N ALA A 95 -4.84 -3.89 -18.45
CA ALA A 95 -4.82 -5.20 -19.09
C ALA A 95 -5.04 -5.16 -20.62
N ASP A 96 -5.74 -4.12 -21.12
CA ASP A 96 -5.93 -3.88 -22.56
C ASP A 96 -4.62 -3.53 -23.29
N VAL A 97 -3.65 -2.95 -22.57
CA VAL A 97 -2.30 -2.64 -23.08
C VAL A 97 -1.34 -3.82 -22.84
N MET A 98 -1.38 -4.41 -21.64
CA MET A 98 -0.40 -5.41 -21.20
C MET A 98 -0.72 -6.84 -21.68
N GLY A 99 -1.96 -7.08 -22.10
CA GLY A 99 -2.43 -8.34 -22.65
C GLY A 99 -3.04 -9.31 -21.63
N PRO A 100 -3.56 -10.47 -22.09
CA PRO A 100 -4.45 -11.34 -21.32
C PRO A 100 -3.80 -12.05 -20.12
N LYS A 101 -2.47 -12.02 -20.00
CA LYS A 101 -1.73 -12.56 -18.84
C LYS A 101 -1.43 -11.51 -17.78
N PHE A 102 -1.94 -10.28 -17.94
CA PHE A 102 -1.84 -9.23 -16.94
C PHE A 102 -3.10 -9.23 -16.08
N SER A 103 -3.21 -10.25 -15.21
CA SER A 103 -4.35 -10.43 -14.33
C SER A 103 -3.91 -10.80 -12.91
N LYS A 104 -4.81 -10.63 -11.95
CA LYS A 104 -4.56 -10.96 -10.55
C LYS A 104 -4.20 -12.43 -10.34
N GLU A 105 -4.88 -13.33 -11.05
CA GLU A 105 -4.71 -14.79 -10.96
C GLU A 105 -3.36 -15.23 -11.51
N THR A 106 -2.90 -14.56 -12.57
CA THR A 106 -1.65 -14.88 -13.25
C THR A 106 -0.44 -14.25 -12.56
N LEU A 107 -0.64 -13.14 -11.84
CA LEU A 107 0.42 -12.36 -11.19
C LEU A 107 0.13 -12.07 -9.70
N PRO A 108 -0.01 -13.09 -8.83
CA PRO A 108 -0.41 -12.89 -7.43
C PRO A 108 0.60 -12.08 -6.61
N LYS A 109 1.91 -12.23 -6.87
CA LYS A 109 2.95 -11.40 -6.22
C LYS A 109 2.89 -9.93 -6.65
N PHE A 110 2.51 -9.69 -7.90
CA PHE A 110 2.34 -8.34 -8.42
C PHE A 110 1.08 -7.68 -7.83
N SER A 111 0.00 -8.45 -7.64
CA SER A 111 -1.18 -7.97 -6.90
C SER A 111 -0.78 -7.50 -5.50
N ALA A 112 -0.10 -8.35 -4.72
CA ALA A 112 0.32 -7.99 -3.37
C ALA A 112 1.29 -6.79 -3.34
N PHE A 113 2.12 -6.65 -4.38
CA PHE A 113 2.98 -5.48 -4.55
C PHE A 113 2.15 -4.21 -4.79
N PHE A 114 1.15 -4.23 -5.68
CA PHE A 114 0.33 -3.04 -5.94
C PHE A 114 -0.63 -2.71 -4.78
N ASP A 115 -1.14 -3.71 -4.07
CA ASP A 115 -1.85 -3.51 -2.80
C ASP A 115 -0.98 -2.71 -1.82
N ARG A 116 0.34 -2.98 -1.81
CA ARG A 116 1.32 -2.21 -1.04
C ARG A 116 1.56 -0.80 -1.55
N VAL A 117 1.61 -0.63 -2.86
CA VAL A 117 1.77 0.68 -3.49
C VAL A 117 0.60 1.59 -3.15
N VAL A 118 -0.65 1.10 -3.22
CA VAL A 118 -1.85 1.88 -2.87
C VAL A 118 -1.81 2.30 -1.40
N ALA A 119 -1.50 1.38 -0.48
CA ALA A 119 -1.35 1.73 0.94
C ALA A 119 -0.23 2.77 1.18
N THR A 120 0.83 2.73 0.37
CA THR A 120 1.95 3.69 0.43
C THR A 120 1.56 5.07 -0.10
N GLU A 121 0.82 5.12 -1.20
CA GLU A 121 0.31 6.37 -1.78
C GLU A 121 -0.47 7.14 -0.73
N GLY A 122 -1.51 6.53 -0.13
CA GLY A 122 -2.34 7.20 0.88
C GLY A 122 -1.53 7.66 2.09
N ALA A 123 -0.64 6.82 2.61
CA ALA A 123 0.21 7.16 3.76
C ALA A 123 1.18 8.32 3.52
N VAL A 124 1.49 8.64 2.25
CA VAL A 124 2.34 9.77 1.87
C VAL A 124 1.50 11.00 1.50
N VAL A 125 0.41 10.83 0.73
CA VAL A 125 -0.34 11.98 0.20
C VAL A 125 -1.41 12.54 1.13
N ASP A 126 -2.05 11.69 1.94
CA ASP A 126 -3.20 12.11 2.75
C ASP A 126 -2.84 13.17 3.80
N PRO A 127 -1.68 13.10 4.48
CA PRO A 127 -1.28 14.14 5.43
C PRO A 127 -1.18 15.54 4.78
N ALA A 128 -0.72 15.62 3.54
CA ALA A 128 -0.63 16.88 2.82
C ALA A 128 -2.00 17.36 2.33
N LYS A 129 -2.87 16.44 1.88
CA LYS A 129 -4.29 16.73 1.58
C LYS A 129 -5.02 17.27 2.82
N ASP A 130 -4.75 16.72 4.00
CA ASP A 130 -5.33 17.15 5.27
C ASP A 130 -4.83 18.53 5.73
N VAL A 131 -3.61 18.90 5.35
CA VAL A 131 -3.06 20.24 5.62
C VAL A 131 -3.70 21.28 4.72
N TRP A 132 -3.75 21.04 3.41
CA TRP A 132 -4.21 22.06 2.45
C TRP A 132 -5.72 22.10 2.26
N LYS A 133 -6.41 20.98 2.42
CA LYS A 133 -7.88 20.85 2.30
C LYS A 133 -8.45 21.56 1.08
N ARG A 134 -7.75 21.42 -0.06
CA ARG A 134 -8.17 22.04 -1.33
C ARG A 134 -9.58 21.54 -1.67
N PRO A 135 -10.57 22.42 -1.89
CA PRO A 135 -11.88 22.02 -2.36
C PRO A 135 -11.80 21.28 -3.69
N ARG A 136 -12.67 20.28 -3.85
CA ARG A 136 -12.86 19.58 -5.14
C ARG A 136 -13.80 20.36 -6.04
#